data_AF-A0A7L4RG94-F1
#
_entry.id   AF-A0A7L4RG94-F1
#
_cell.length_a   1.000
_cell.length_b   1.000
_cell.length_c   1.000
_cell.angle_alpha   90.00
_cell.angle_beta   90.00
_cell.angle_gamma   90.00
#
_symmetry.space_group_name_H-M   'P 1'
#
loop_
_entity.id
_entity.type
_entity.pdbx_description
1 polymer ?
#
loop_
_entity_poly.entity_id
_entity_poly.type
_entity_poly.pdbx_seq_one_letter_code
_entity_poly.pdbx_strand_id
1 'polypeptide(L)'
;MECGYCHTVSNDLPYKCKFCGGTFCSDHRLPENHECLGLEKYKDMKHDEFRGGVVKAAKEYDEKVKAYAGGGLDTKKLALYLVILIIIAFVVYYILKHL
;
A
#
# COMPACT_ATOMS: atom_id res chain seq x y z
N MET A 1 -37.51 29.02 -0.96
CA MET A 1 -36.28 28.70 -0.19
C MET A 1 -35.09 29.41 -0.82
N GLU A 2 -34.11 29.86 -0.05
CA GLU A 2 -32.90 30.50 -0.60
C GLU A 2 -31.84 29.45 -0.94
N CYS A 3 -31.22 29.56 -2.13
CA CYS A 3 -30.12 28.70 -2.53
C CYS A 3 -28.79 29.19 -1.91
N GLY A 4 -28.03 28.29 -1.30
CA GLY A 4 -26.72 28.62 -0.69
C GLY A 4 -25.57 28.94 -1.66
N TYR A 5 -25.84 29.07 -2.97
CA TYR A 5 -24.85 29.44 -3.99
C TYR A 5 -25.25 30.73 -4.71
N CYS A 6 -26.41 30.74 -5.38
CA CYS A 6 -26.87 31.92 -6.13
C CYS A 6 -27.72 32.89 -5.31
N HIS A 7 -28.06 32.56 -4.06
CA HIS A 7 -28.87 33.38 -3.15
C HIS A 7 -30.27 33.74 -3.68
N THR A 8 -30.74 33.05 -4.72
CA THR A 8 -32.07 33.28 -5.26
C THR A 8 -33.11 32.46 -4.50
N VAL A 9 -34.28 33.06 -4.30
CA VAL A 9 -35.44 32.36 -3.74
C VAL A 9 -36.05 31.51 -4.86
N SER A 10 -35.92 30.20 -4.71
CA SER A 10 -36.56 29.23 -5.61
C SER A 10 -37.86 28.72 -4.98
N ASN A 11 -38.87 28.51 -5.84
CA ASN A 11 -40.14 27.87 -5.49
C ASN A 11 -40.07 26.33 -5.61
N ASP A 12 -38.94 25.81 -6.10
CA ASP A 12 -38.69 24.37 -6.21
C ASP A 12 -38.31 23.74 -4.87
N LEU A 13 -38.32 22.41 -4.84
CA LEU A 13 -37.95 21.62 -3.66
C LEU A 13 -36.44 21.75 -3.34
N PRO A 14 -36.06 21.88 -2.05
CA PRO A 14 -34.65 21.95 -1.66
C PRO A 14 -33.87 20.67 -1.96
N TYR A 15 -32.71 20.83 -2.59
CA TYR A 15 -31.73 19.75 -2.75
C TYR A 15 -30.63 19.88 -1.72
N LYS A 16 -30.47 18.84 -0.89
CA LYS A 16 -29.35 18.74 0.05
C LYS A 16 -28.17 18.01 -0.59
N CYS A 17 -27.03 18.67 -0.72
CA CYS A 17 -25.81 18.06 -1.24
C CYS A 17 -25.26 17.02 -0.25
N LYS A 18 -24.94 15.81 -0.73
CA LYS A 18 -24.40 14.72 0.11
C LYS A 18 -22.95 14.94 0.52
N PHE A 19 -22.21 15.80 -0.20
CA PHE A 19 -20.79 16.01 0.02
C PHE A 19 -20.51 17.16 0.99
N CYS A 20 -21.16 18.32 0.81
CA CYS A 20 -20.99 19.49 1.69
C CYS A 20 -22.13 19.69 2.70
N GLY A 21 -23.26 19.01 2.53
CA GLY A 21 -24.44 19.15 3.41
C GLY A 21 -25.30 20.39 3.17
N GLY A 22 -24.88 21.28 2.26
CA GLY A 22 -25.60 22.52 1.92
C GLY A 22 -26.89 22.30 1.12
N THR A 23 -27.74 23.33 1.07
CA THR A 23 -29.05 23.30 0.40
C THR A 23 -29.04 24.20 -0.85
N PHE A 24 -29.48 23.66 -1.99
CA PHE A 24 -29.40 24.32 -3.29
C PHE A 24 -30.71 24.19 -4.09
N CYS A 25 -30.91 25.08 -5.05
CA CYS A 25 -32.02 25.01 -6.01
C CYS A 25 -31.76 23.96 -7.11
N SER A 26 -32.74 23.75 -7.99
CA SER A 26 -32.68 22.77 -9.09
C SER A 26 -31.46 22.95 -10.01
N ASP A 27 -31.03 24.19 -10.25
CA ASP A 27 -29.91 24.52 -11.13
C ASP A 27 -28.55 24.25 -10.47
N HIS A 28 -28.48 24.39 -9.15
CA HIS A 28 -27.24 24.24 -8.39
C HIS A 28 -27.19 22.93 -7.59
N ARG A 29 -28.08 21.97 -7.86
CA ARG A 29 -28.17 20.70 -7.12
C ARG A 29 -26.97 19.77 -7.35
N LEU A 30 -26.30 19.89 -8.50
CA LEU A 30 -25.09 19.13 -8.82
C LEU A 30 -23.88 19.74 -8.10
N PRO A 31 -22.96 18.92 -7.58
CA PRO A 31 -21.72 19.40 -6.93
C PRO A 31 -20.88 20.35 -7.81
N GLU A 32 -20.85 20.11 -9.11
CA GLU A 32 -20.11 20.92 -10.09
C GLU A 32 -20.74 22.30 -10.28
N ASN A 33 -22.05 22.42 -10.06
CA ASN A 33 -22.78 23.66 -10.25
C ASN A 33 -22.72 24.60 -9.04
N HIS A 34 -22.14 24.18 -7.91
CA HIS A 34 -22.00 25.04 -6.73
C HIS A 34 -20.60 24.99 -6.11
N GLU A 35 -19.58 24.61 -6.90
CA GLU A 35 -18.18 24.54 -6.46
C GLU A 35 -18.01 23.74 -5.16
N CYS A 36 -18.59 22.54 -5.13
CA CYS A 36 -18.69 21.76 -3.92
C CYS A 36 -17.33 21.35 -3.34
N LEU A 37 -16.88 22.02 -2.28
CA LEU A 37 -15.64 21.68 -1.56
C LEU A 37 -15.63 20.26 -0.97
N GLY A 38 -16.82 19.68 -0.70
CA GLY A 38 -16.93 18.30 -0.23
C GLY A 38 -16.62 17.26 -1.31
N LEU A 39 -16.77 17.63 -2.60
CA LEU A 39 -16.50 16.72 -3.71
C LEU A 39 -15.01 16.42 -3.84
N GLU A 40 -14.15 17.45 -3.78
CA GLU A 40 -12.70 17.28 -3.88
C GLU A 40 -12.17 16.41 -2.74
N LYS A 41 -12.61 16.69 -1.50
CA LYS A 41 -12.28 15.83 -0.34
C LYS A 41 -12.70 14.37 -0.55
N TYR A 42 -13.88 14.13 -1.11
CA TYR A 42 -14.35 12.78 -1.41
C TYR A 42 -13.47 12.08 -2.45
N LYS A 43 -13.06 12.79 -3.51
CA LYS A 43 -12.14 12.25 -4.53
C LYS A 43 -10.78 11.89 -3.94
N ASP A 44 -10.21 12.75 -3.11
CA ASP A 44 -8.92 12.51 -2.44
C ASP A 44 -8.98 11.25 -1.57
N MET A 45 -10.03 11.12 -0.74
CA MET A 45 -10.24 9.93 0.08
C MET A 45 -10.31 8.65 -0.75
N LYS A 46 -11.01 8.69 -1.90
CA LYS A 46 -11.11 7.54 -2.79
C LYS A 46 -9.80 7.20 -3.49
N HIS A 47 -9.03 8.22 -3.87
CA HIS A 47 -7.72 8.04 -4.46
C HIS A 47 -6.74 7.42 -3.46
N ASP A 48 -6.75 7.86 -2.20
CA ASP A 48 -5.93 7.30 -1.13
C ASP A 48 -6.33 5.86 -0.78
N GLU A 49 -7.63 5.56 -0.74
CA GLU A 49 -8.15 4.21 -0.54
C GLU A 49 -7.65 3.26 -1.64
N PHE A 50 -7.75 3.68 -2.91
CA PHE A 50 -7.27 2.90 -4.05
C PHE A 50 -5.75 2.72 -4.02
N ARG A 51 -4.99 3.80 -3.78
CA ARG A 51 -3.53 3.75 -3.65
C ARG A 51 -3.10 2.82 -2.52
N GLY A 52 -3.78 2.86 -1.38
CA GLY A 52 -3.56 1.96 -0.26
C GLY A 52 -3.77 0.50 -0.64
N GLY A 53 -4.80 0.20 -1.43
CA GLY A 53 -5.07 -1.13 -1.98
C GLY A 53 -3.93 -1.63 -2.88
N VAL A 54 -3.46 -0.81 -3.81
CA VAL A 54 -2.38 -1.15 -4.74
C VAL A 54 -1.07 -1.44 -3.99
N VAL A 55 -0.70 -0.59 -3.02
CA VAL A 55 0.53 -0.76 -2.22
C VAL A 55 0.48 -2.04 -1.41
N LYS A 56 -0.66 -2.38 -0.80
CA LYS A 56 -0.84 -3.63 -0.05
C LYS A 56 -0.66 -4.86 -0.96
N ALA A 57 -1.31 -4.85 -2.12
CA ALA A 57 -1.21 -5.94 -3.09
C ALA A 57 0.23 -6.15 -3.59
N ALA A 58 0.95 -5.06 -3.88
CA ALA A 58 2.35 -5.12 -4.31
C ALA A 58 3.26 -5.73 -3.24
N LYS A 59 3.07 -5.33 -1.97
CA LYS A 59 3.82 -5.88 -0.84
C LYS A 59 3.54 -7.38 -0.63
N GLU A 60 2.27 -7.78 -0.66
CA GLU A 60 1.89 -9.18 -0.53
C GLU A 60 2.49 -10.05 -1.64
N TYR A 61 2.53 -9.53 -2.87
CA TYR A 61 3.16 -10.21 -4.00
C TYR A 61 4.67 -10.36 -3.82
N ASP A 62 5.38 -9.31 -3.41
CA ASP A 62 6.83 -9.34 -3.13
C ASP A 62 7.18 -10.37 -2.04
N GLU A 63 6.40 -10.41 -0.95
CA GLU A 63 6.58 -11.41 0.11
C GLU A 63 6.37 -12.84 -0.41
N LYS A 64 5.34 -13.07 -1.23
CA LYS A 64 5.10 -14.38 -1.88
C LYS A 64 6.25 -14.77 -2.81
N VAL A 65 6.78 -13.85 -3.61
CA VAL A 65 7.92 -14.12 -4.51
C VAL A 65 9.17 -14.49 -3.70
N LYS A 66 9.47 -13.78 -2.62
CA LYS A 66 10.60 -14.09 -1.73
C LYS A 66 10.48 -15.48 -1.10
N ALA A 67 9.28 -15.91 -0.76
CA ALA A 67 9.04 -17.25 -0.22
C ALA A 67 9.48 -18.36 -1.20
N TYR A 68 9.29 -18.18 -2.50
CA TYR A 68 9.73 -19.13 -3.53
C TYR A 68 11.20 -18.98 -3.93
N ALA A 69 11.79 -17.79 -3.75
CA ALA A 69 13.18 -17.53 -4.10
C ALA A 69 14.23 -18.03 -3.08
N GLY A 70 13.78 -18.52 -1.91
CA GLY A 70 14.64 -18.82 -0.74
C GLY A 70 15.37 -20.17 -0.72
N GLY A 71 15.62 -20.80 -1.87
CA GLY A 71 16.26 -22.13 -1.98
C GLY A 71 17.74 -22.10 -2.37
N GLY A 72 18.56 -21.31 -1.67
CA GLY A 72 20.01 -21.22 -1.94
C GLY A 72 20.83 -22.11 -0.99
N LEU A 73 21.85 -22.80 -1.52
CA LEU A 73 22.84 -23.53 -0.71
C LEU A 73 23.59 -22.53 0.18
N ASP A 74 23.52 -22.73 1.51
CA ASP A 74 24.16 -21.86 2.50
C ASP A 74 25.70 -21.95 2.38
N THR A 75 26.26 -21.05 1.58
CA THR A 75 27.70 -20.98 1.27
C THR A 75 28.56 -20.83 2.51
N LYS A 76 28.02 -20.23 3.59
CA LYS A 76 28.72 -20.07 4.86
C LYS A 76 28.82 -21.39 5.60
N LYS A 77 27.74 -22.20 5.62
CA LYS A 77 27.80 -23.56 6.17
C LYS A 77 28.71 -24.46 5.38
N LEU A 78 28.68 -24.38 4.06
CA LEU A 78 29.59 -25.15 3.20
C LEU A 78 31.07 -24.80 3.49
N ALA A 79 31.40 -23.50 3.56
CA ALA A 79 32.75 -23.05 3.91
C ALA A 79 33.19 -23.55 5.30
N LEU A 80 32.30 -23.51 6.30
CA LEU A 80 32.58 -24.02 7.64
C LEU A 80 32.92 -25.52 7.63
N TYR A 81 32.13 -26.34 6.93
CA TYR A 81 32.40 -27.77 6.84
C TYR A 81 33.73 -28.07 6.15
N LEU A 82 34.09 -27.33 5.09
CA LEU A 82 35.38 -27.49 4.41
C LEU A 82 36.56 -27.15 5.35
N VAL A 83 36.45 -26.07 6.13
CA VAL A 83 37.49 -25.69 7.11
C VAL A 83 37.65 -26.78 8.17
N ILE A 84 36.55 -27.31 8.70
CA ILE A 84 36.58 -28.39 9.69
C ILE A 84 37.24 -29.65 9.11
N LEU A 85 36.91 -30.04 7.88
CA LEU A 85 37.53 -31.19 7.22
C LEU A 85 39.04 -31.03 7.02
N ILE A 86 39.49 -29.83 6.64
CA ILE A 86 40.92 -29.51 6.48
C ILE A 86 41.64 -29.62 7.83
N ILE A 87 41.06 -29.07 8.90
CA ILE A 87 41.63 -29.16 10.25
C ILE A 87 41.73 -30.61 10.70
N ILE A 88 40.67 -31.40 10.52
CA ILE A 88 40.66 -32.82 10.88
C ILE A 88 41.75 -33.58 10.10
N ALA A 89 41.84 -33.37 8.79
CA ALA A 89 42.85 -34.02 7.96
C ALA A 89 44.29 -33.66 8.42
N PHE A 90 44.52 -32.40 8.78
CA PHE A 90 45.81 -31.94 9.30
C PHE A 90 46.17 -32.60 10.64
N VAL A 91 45.20 -32.67 11.55
CA VAL A 91 45.38 -33.35 12.85
C VAL A 91 45.69 -34.82 12.67
N VAL A 92 44.93 -35.53 11.82
CA VAL A 92 45.16 -36.95 11.52
C VAL A 92 46.55 -37.16 10.92
N TYR A 93 46.96 -36.33 9.95
CA TYR A 93 48.29 -36.39 9.37
C TYR A 93 49.39 -36.19 10.42
N TYR A 94 49.23 -35.23 11.32
CA TYR A 94 50.20 -34.98 12.40
C TYR A 94 50.32 -36.16 13.36
N ILE A 95 49.19 -36.76 13.74
CA ILE A 95 49.17 -37.95 14.61
C ILE A 95 49.89 -39.11 13.91
N LEU A 96 49.55 -39.39 12.65
CA LEU A 96 50.16 -40.50 11.89
C LEU A 96 51.67 -40.30 11.66
N LYS A 97 52.15 -39.05 11.57
CA LYS A 97 53.57 -38.74 11.39
C LYS A 97 54.38 -38.83 12.69
N HIS A 98 53.73 -38.71 13.85
CA HIS A 98 54.37 -38.77 15.17
C HIS A 98 54.09 -40.06 15.93
N LEU A 99 53.50 -41.04 15.26
CA LEU A 99 53.40 -42.44 15.69
C LEU A 99 54.60 -43.23 15.16
#